data_AF-A0A4U2Q147-F1
#
_entry.id   AF-A0A4U2Q147-F1
#
_cell.length_a   1.000
_cell.length_b   1.000
_cell.length_c   1.000
_cell.angle_alpha   90.00
_cell.angle_beta   90.00
_cell.angle_gamma   90.00
#
_symmetry.space_group_name_H-M   'P 1'
#
loop_
_entity.id
_entity.type
_entity.pdbx_description
1 polymer ?
#
loop_
_entity_poly.entity_id
_entity_poly.type
_entity_poly.pdbx_seq_one_letter_code
_entity_poly.pdbx_strand_id
1 'polypeptide(L)'
;MDYKDLLILVYFNSMKASYSYREISDNFGLSFFQVESLINKLQEENLLALDGYYKLTSTAIKLLEEYNMLNIDYFDSFEVKSIFTKKPMGFDEVYIPIGFTKKIK
;
A
#
# COMPACT_ATOMS: atom_id res chain seq x y z
N MET A 1 0.67 -17.56 4.40
CA MET A 1 0.98 -16.19 4.87
C MET A 1 -0.12 -15.26 4.37
N ASP A 2 -0.58 -14.31 5.17
CA ASP A 2 -1.66 -13.37 4.79
C ASP A 2 -1.10 -12.24 3.91
N TYR A 3 -1.91 -11.68 3.01
CA TYR A 3 -1.50 -10.57 2.14
C TYR A 3 -1.10 -9.34 2.96
N LYS A 4 -1.72 -9.14 4.12
CA LYS A 4 -1.39 -8.04 5.05
C LYS A 4 0.04 -8.16 5.60
N ASP A 5 0.46 -9.39 5.89
CA ASP A 5 1.83 -9.66 6.36
C ASP A 5 2.84 -9.22 5.29
N LEU A 6 2.59 -9.60 4.02
CA LEU A 6 3.44 -9.22 2.88
C LEU A 6 3.51 -7.70 2.68
N LEU A 7 2.37 -7.01 2.71
CA LEU A 7 2.32 -5.56 2.52
C LEU A 7 3.05 -4.80 3.64
N ILE A 8 2.99 -5.29 4.88
CA ILE A 8 3.74 -4.70 5.98
C ILE A 8 5.24 -4.92 5.82
N LEU A 9 5.66 -6.10 5.37
CA LEU A 9 7.07 -6.35 5.06
C LEU A 9 7.57 -5.41 3.95
N VAL A 10 6.77 -5.16 2.91
CA VAL A 10 7.08 -4.17 1.86
C VAL A 10 7.18 -2.75 2.46
N TYR A 11 6.26 -2.37 3.34
CA TYR A 11 6.31 -1.07 4.03
C TYR A 11 7.60 -0.92 4.85
N PHE A 12 7.96 -1.90 5.68
CA PHE A 12 9.21 -1.86 6.47
C PHE A 12 10.47 -1.86 5.58
N ASN A 13 10.44 -2.57 4.45
CA ASN A 13 11.54 -2.56 3.48
C ASN A 13 11.72 -1.17 2.83
N SER A 14 10.61 -0.47 2.56
CA SER A 14 10.61 0.87 1.97
C SER A 14 11.02 1.93 2.99
N MET A 15 10.40 1.93 4.18
CA MET A 15 10.60 2.96 5.21
C MET A 15 11.86 2.78 6.05
N LYS A 16 12.34 1.55 6.24
CA LYS A 16 13.52 1.23 7.07
C LYS A 16 13.41 1.89 8.44
N ALA A 17 14.33 2.78 8.82
CA ALA A 17 14.33 3.44 10.13
C ALA A 17 13.24 4.52 10.29
N SER A 18 12.56 4.89 9.22
CA SER A 18 11.56 5.98 9.22
C SER A 18 10.12 5.49 9.41
N TYR A 19 9.91 4.22 9.78
CA TYR A 19 8.56 3.66 9.94
C TYR A 19 7.77 4.37 11.06
N SER A 20 6.45 4.36 10.93
CA SER A 20 5.53 4.94 11.92
C SER A 20 4.37 4.00 12.21
N TYR A 21 4.16 3.68 13.49
CA TYR A 21 3.00 2.88 13.93
C TYR A 21 1.67 3.55 13.57
N ARG A 22 1.65 4.89 13.57
CA ARG A 22 0.47 5.66 13.15
C ARG A 22 0.21 5.48 11.65
N GLU A 23 1.23 5.57 10.82
CA GLU A 23 1.08 5.36 9.38
C GLU A 23 0.62 3.93 9.05
N ILE A 24 1.16 2.93 9.75
CA ILE A 24 0.70 1.55 9.59
C ILE A 24 -0.77 1.43 10.04
N SER A 25 -1.15 2.04 11.17
CA SER A 25 -2.53 2.07 11.65
C SER A 25 -3.48 2.67 10.61
N ASP A 26 -3.14 3.85 10.08
CA ASP A 26 -3.94 4.61 9.14
C ASP A 26 -4.04 3.92 7.77
N ASN A 27 -2.90 3.44 7.23
CA ASN A 27 -2.86 2.83 5.89
C ASN A 27 -3.52 1.45 5.84
N PHE A 28 -3.45 0.68 6.93
CA PHE A 28 -3.99 -0.68 6.99
C PHE A 28 -5.36 -0.76 7.67
N GLY A 29 -5.88 0.36 8.19
CA GLY A 29 -7.15 0.41 8.92
C GLY A 29 -7.12 -0.44 10.21
N LEU A 30 -5.97 -0.48 10.88
CA LEU A 30 -5.74 -1.29 12.07
C LEU A 30 -5.68 -0.40 13.31
N SER A 31 -6.19 -0.87 14.44
CA SER A 31 -5.89 -0.23 15.72
C SER A 31 -4.43 -0.42 16.12
N PHE A 32 -3.89 0.44 16.99
CA PHE A 32 -2.51 0.32 17.49
C PHE A 32 -2.21 -1.06 18.10
N PHE A 33 -3.16 -1.63 18.85
CA PHE A 33 -3.00 -2.97 19.42
C PHE A 33 -2.88 -4.05 18.34
N GLN A 34 -3.64 -3.93 17.25
CA GLN A 34 -3.54 -4.85 16.12
C GLN A 34 -2.22 -4.69 15.36
N VAL A 35 -1.72 -3.46 15.21
CA VAL A 35 -0.40 -3.21 14.61
C VAL A 35 0.70 -3.84 15.46
N GLU A 36 0.67 -3.65 16.77
CA GLU A 36 1.63 -4.25 17.69
C GLU A 36 1.58 -5.79 17.65
N SER A 37 0.39 -6.37 17.73
CA SER A 37 0.20 -7.82 17.63
C SER A 37 0.73 -8.39 16.31
N LEU A 38 0.57 -7.65 15.21
CA LEU A 38 1.03 -8.03 13.88
C LEU A 38 2.56 -7.97 13.78
N ILE A 39 3.18 -6.92 14.31
CA ILE A 39 4.65 -6.81 14.36
C ILE A 39 5.24 -7.93 15.23
N ASN A 40 4.66 -8.19 16.41
CA ASN A 40 5.10 -9.27 17.29
C ASN A 40 5.02 -10.63 16.60
N LYS A 41 3.91 -10.92 15.90
CA LYS A 41 3.78 -12.13 15.07
C LYS A 41 4.91 -12.23 14.03
N LEU A 42 5.18 -11.16 13.29
CA LEU A 42 6.25 -11.15 12.27
C LEU A 42 7.65 -11.35 12.89
N GLN A 43 7.87 -10.92 14.13
CA GLN A 43 9.11 -11.20 14.87
C GLN A 43 9.20 -12.67 15.29
N GLU A 44 8.11 -13.23 15.82
CA GLU A 44 8.02 -14.65 16.21
C GLU A 44 8.26 -15.59 15.01
N GLU A 45 7.76 -15.20 13.83
CA GLU A 45 7.98 -15.90 12.57
C GLU A 45 9.38 -15.67 11.96
N ASN A 46 10.26 -14.93 12.65
CA ASN A 46 11.61 -14.58 12.19
C ASN A 46 11.61 -13.85 10.82
N LEU A 47 10.61 -13.00 10.59
CA LEU A 47 10.48 -12.15 9.40
C LEU A 47 10.96 -10.71 9.68
N LEU A 48 10.79 -10.25 10.92
CA LEU A 48 11.33 -8.98 11.40
C LEU A 48 12.30 -9.19 12.57
N ALA A 49 13.36 -8.39 12.59
CA ALA A 49 14.29 -8.31 13.71
C ALA A 49 14.45 -6.85 14.15
N LEU A 50 14.53 -6.62 15.46
CA LEU A 50 14.75 -5.30 16.03
C LEU A 50 16.26 -5.09 16.27
N ASP A 51 16.88 -4.19 15.51
CA ASP A 51 18.28 -3.79 15.65
C ASP A 51 18.41 -2.28 15.42
N GLY A 52 18.12 -1.50 16.47
CA GLY A 52 17.90 -0.05 16.43
C GLY A 52 16.55 0.34 15.82
N TYR A 53 16.14 -0.36 14.76
CA TYR A 53 14.84 -0.28 14.11
C TYR A 53 14.46 -1.66 13.54
N TYR A 54 13.19 -1.86 13.16
CA TYR A 54 12.74 -3.10 12.55
C TYR A 54 13.35 -3.29 11.14
N LYS A 55 14.09 -4.38 10.97
CA LYS A 55 14.70 -4.81 9.71
C LYS A 55 14.12 -6.13 9.28
N LEU A 56 13.99 -6.32 7.97
CA LEU A 56 13.67 -7.62 7.41
C LEU A 56 14.82 -8.59 7.65
N THR A 57 14.49 -9.82 8.02
CA THR A 57 15.46 -10.91 8.07
C THR A 57 15.77 -11.42 6.66
N SER A 58 16.82 -12.23 6.52
CA SER A 58 17.09 -12.93 5.25
C SER A 58 15.93 -13.80 4.79
N THR A 59 15.12 -14.32 5.72
CA THR A 59 13.94 -15.13 5.40
C THR A 59 12.85 -14.27 4.77
N ALA A 60 12.56 -13.10 5.35
CA ALA A 60 11.59 -12.16 4.79
C ALA A 60 12.03 -11.60 3.44
N ILE A 61 13.33 -11.34 3.23
CA ILE A 61 13.86 -10.88 1.94
C ILE A 61 13.60 -11.92 0.85
N LYS A 62 13.98 -13.18 1.08
CA LYS A 62 13.74 -14.27 0.11
C LYS A 62 12.26 -14.45 -0.19
N LEU A 63 11.43 -14.36 0.83
CA LEU A 63 9.99 -14.41 0.67
C LEU A 63 9.50 -13.26 -0.25
N LEU A 64 9.92 -12.01 -0.01
CA LEU A 64 9.54 -10.91 -0.89
C LEU A 64 10.07 -11.08 -2.32
N GLU A 65 11.23 -11.72 -2.53
CA GLU A 65 11.74 -12.08 -3.86
C GLU A 65 10.84 -13.10 -4.55
N GLU A 66 10.41 -14.16 -3.85
CA GLU A 66 9.50 -15.19 -4.38
C GLU A 66 8.17 -14.59 -4.86
N TYR A 67 7.67 -13.57 -4.16
CA TYR A 67 6.45 -12.85 -4.53
C TYR A 67 6.68 -11.68 -5.51
N ASN A 68 7.92 -11.43 -5.97
CA ASN A 68 8.31 -10.28 -6.80
C ASN A 68 7.97 -8.91 -6.16
N MET A 69 8.01 -8.83 -4.83
CA MET A 69 7.65 -7.63 -4.06
C MET A 69 8.86 -6.92 -3.43
N LEU A 70 10.06 -7.51 -3.49
CA LEU A 70 11.25 -6.94 -2.83
C LEU A 70 11.57 -5.51 -3.32
N ASN A 71 11.40 -5.25 -4.61
CA ASN A 71 11.75 -3.96 -5.24
C ASN A 71 10.56 -3.03 -5.40
N ILE A 72 9.41 -3.34 -4.77
CA ILE A 72 8.26 -2.43 -4.77
C ILE A 72 8.52 -1.36 -3.72
N ASP A 73 8.54 -0.10 -4.15
CA ASP A 73 8.40 1.01 -3.22
C ASP A 73 6.92 1.13 -2.85
N TYR A 74 6.63 1.02 -1.56
CA TYR A 74 5.28 1.14 -1.02
C TYR A 74 4.62 2.45 -1.49
N PHE A 75 5.38 3.55 -1.60
CA PHE A 75 4.86 4.89 -1.90
C PHE A 75 4.75 5.20 -3.40
N ASP A 76 5.61 4.62 -4.24
CA ASP A 76 5.52 4.80 -5.70
C ASP A 76 4.20 4.24 -6.27
N SER A 77 3.62 3.25 -5.58
CA SER A 77 2.33 2.67 -5.98
C SER A 77 1.12 3.60 -5.78
N PHE A 78 1.28 4.69 -5.00
CA PHE A 78 0.23 5.67 -4.73
C PHE A 78 0.24 6.88 -5.66
N GLU A 79 1.15 6.95 -6.64
CA GLU A 79 0.90 7.80 -7.81
C GLU A 79 -0.30 7.23 -8.56
N VAL A 80 -1.49 7.63 -8.11
CA VAL A 80 -2.73 7.49 -8.85
C VAL A 80 -2.47 8.21 -10.17
N LYS A 81 -2.09 7.47 -11.22
CA LYS A 81 -2.23 7.92 -12.60
C LYS A 81 -3.66 8.42 -12.68
N SER A 82 -3.85 9.73 -12.69
CA SER A 82 -5.15 10.35 -12.45
C SER A 82 -6.15 9.75 -13.43
N ILE A 83 -6.99 8.83 -12.97
CA ILE A 83 -8.05 8.25 -13.81
C ILE A 83 -9.10 9.34 -14.12
N PHE A 84 -9.07 10.44 -13.37
CA PHE A 84 -9.87 11.64 -13.56
C PHE A 84 -9.09 12.75 -14.29
N THR A 85 -8.78 12.55 -15.57
CA THR A 85 -8.25 13.64 -16.43
C THR A 85 -9.33 14.56 -16.98
N LYS A 86 -10.60 14.40 -16.60
CA LYS A 86 -11.65 15.33 -17.02
C LYS A 86 -11.75 16.47 -16.02
N LYS A 87 -11.44 17.67 -16.50
CA LYS A 87 -11.73 18.93 -15.82
C LYS A 87 -13.17 18.87 -15.27
N PRO A 88 -13.42 19.22 -14.00
CA PRO A 88 -14.77 19.27 -13.48
C PRO A 88 -15.62 20.21 -14.36
N MET A 89 -16.80 19.73 -14.73
CA MET A 89 -17.77 20.47 -15.54
C MET A 89 -18.13 21.77 -14.80
N GLY A 90 -18.05 22.91 -15.49
CA GLY A 90 -18.56 24.16 -14.93
C GLY A 90 -20.07 24.06 -14.70
N PHE A 91 -20.61 24.77 -13.72
CA PHE A 91 -22.06 24.83 -13.50
C PHE A 91 -22.84 25.33 -14.73
N ASP A 92 -22.16 26.05 -15.61
CA ASP A 92 -22.70 26.64 -16.84
C ASP A 92 -22.59 25.70 -18.07
N GLU A 93 -21.97 24.53 -17.92
CA GLU A 93 -21.79 23.60 -19.04
C GLU A 93 -23.00 22.65 -19.15
N VAL A 94 -23.57 22.55 -20.35
CA VAL A 94 -24.71 21.67 -20.64
C VAL A 94 -24.24 20.21 -20.73
N TYR A 95 -24.77 19.35 -19.87
CA TYR A 95 -24.52 17.91 -19.93
C TYR A 95 -25.19 17.26 -21.15
N ILE A 96 -24.39 16.63 -22.01
CA ILE A 96 -24.89 15.83 -23.15
C ILE A 96 -24.58 14.35 -22.86
N PRO A 97 -25.61 13.50 -22.68
CA PRO A 97 -25.42 12.07 -22.46
C PRO A 97 -24.71 11.38 -23.62
N ILE A 98 -23.90 10.37 -23.30
CA ILE A 98 -23.23 9.53 -24.31
C ILE A 98 -24.30 8.82 -25.15
N GLY A 99 -24.29 9.07 -26.47
CA GLY A 99 -25.26 8.50 -27.41
C GLY A 99 -26.41 9.42 -27.82
N PHE A 100 -26.53 10.62 -27.22
CA PHE A 100 -27.59 11.58 -27.55
C PHE A 100 -27.56 12.07 -29.02
N THR A 101 -26.40 12.03 -29.66
CA THR A 101 -26.23 12.47 -31.07
C THR A 101 -26.36 11.35 -32.10
N LYS A 102 -26.65 10.11 -31.68
CA LYS A 102 -26.76 8.98 -32.62
C LYS A 102 -28.05 9.14 -33.44
N LYS A 103 -27.93 9.68 -34.66
CA LYS A 103 -29.04 9.71 -35.63
C LYS A 103 -29.49 8.27 -35.86
N ILE A 104 -30.75 7.98 -35.52
CA ILE A 104 -31.40 6.73 -35.87
C ILE A 104 -31.49 6.72 -37.41
N LYS A 105 -30.84 5.75 -38.05
CA LYS A 105 -31.01 5.44 -39.48
C LYS A 105 -32.06 4.36 -39.64
#